data_AF-A0A927MXA1-F1
#
_entry.id   AF-A0A927MXA1-F1
#
_cell.length_a   1.000
_cell.length_b   1.000
_cell.length_c   1.000
_cell.angle_alpha   90.00
_cell.angle_beta   90.00
_cell.angle_gamma   90.00
#
_symmetry.space_group_name_H-M   'P 1'
#
loop_
_entity.id
_entity.type
_entity.pdbx_description
1 polymer ?
#
loop_
_entity_poly.entity_id
_entity_poly.type
_entity_poly.pdbx_seq_one_letter_code
_entity_poly.pdbx_strand_id
1 'polypeptide(L)' 'MPVMGVSKFEGFFRAAASLDVDKSDIKRYNDFLDTKLHDLFIIGRAAAKANGRDIIEPTDLPITKGL' A
#
# COMPACT_ATOMS: atom_id res chain seq x y z
N MET A 1 3.30 0.08 10.88
CA MET A 1 2.88 1.46 11.28
C MET A 1 1.53 1.74 10.65
N PRO A 2 0.62 2.55 11.22
CA PRO A 2 -0.60 2.89 10.50
C PRO A 2 -0.23 3.62 9.20
N VAL A 3 -0.67 3.08 8.06
CA VAL A 3 -0.40 3.63 6.72
C VAL A 3 -1.01 5.03 6.59
N MET A 4 -2.11 5.28 7.29
CA MET A 4 -2.74 6.60 7.40
C MET A 4 -3.47 6.80 8.74
N GLY A 5 -3.68 8.05 9.14
CA GLY A 5 -4.50 8.39 10.31
C GLY A 5 -6.01 8.20 10.06
N VAL A 6 -6.75 7.88 11.13
CA VAL A 6 -8.19 7.56 11.12
C VAL A 6 -9.05 8.56 10.33
N SER A 7 -8.90 9.87 10.57
CA SER A 7 -9.72 10.87 9.88
C SER A 7 -9.43 10.95 8.37
N LYS A 8 -8.18 10.71 7.96
CA LYS A 8 -7.83 10.64 6.53
C LYS A 8 -8.45 9.40 5.90
N PHE A 9 -8.53 8.30 6.65
CA PHE A 9 -9.09 7.03 6.20
C PHE A 9 -10.60 7.15 5.94
N GLU A 10 -11.35 7.66 6.92
CA GLU A 10 -12.79 7.93 6.78
C GLU A 10 -13.07 8.90 5.62
N GLY A 11 -12.22 9.93 5.44
CA GLY A 11 -12.32 10.85 4.31
C GLY A 11 -12.10 10.18 2.95
N PHE A 12 -11.08 9.33 2.84
CA PHE A 12 -10.75 8.61 1.61
C PHE A 12 -11.88 7.69 1.17
N PHE A 13 -12.43 6.86 2.06
CA PHE A 13 -13.49 5.91 1.72
C PHE A 13 -14.80 6.60 1.31
N ARG A 14 -15.12 7.71 1.98
CA ARG A 14 -16.26 8.56 1.61
C ARG A 14 -16.08 9.17 0.23
N ALA A 15 -14.88 9.66 -0.09
CA ALA A 15 -14.60 10.27 -1.39
C ALA A 15 -14.51 9.24 -2.53
N ALA A 16 -13.88 8.09 -2.29
CA ALA A 16 -13.63 7.07 -3.30
C ALA A 16 -14.88 6.23 -3.63
N ALA A 17 -15.75 6.00 -2.63
CA ALA A 17 -16.85 5.05 -2.77
C ALA A 17 -18.13 5.44 -2.01
N SER A 18 -18.21 6.63 -1.41
CA SER A 18 -19.33 7.05 -0.55
C SER A 18 -19.60 6.08 0.62
N LEU A 19 -18.54 5.44 1.11
CA LEU A 19 -18.62 4.49 2.23
C LEU A 19 -18.38 5.21 3.56
N ASP A 20 -19.21 4.88 4.55
CA ASP A 20 -18.96 5.20 5.96
C ASP A 20 -18.37 3.96 6.62
N VAL A 21 -17.15 4.07 7.14
CA VAL A 21 -16.37 2.90 7.61
C VAL A 21 -16.29 2.90 9.13
N ASP A 22 -16.52 1.74 9.73
CA ASP A 22 -16.40 1.57 11.17
C ASP A 22 -14.93 1.71 11.61
N LYS A 23 -14.72 2.43 12.71
CA LYS A 23 -13.43 2.58 13.36
C LYS A 23 -12.82 1.24 13.79
N SER A 24 -13.64 0.23 14.07
CA SER A 24 -13.18 -1.13 14.39
C SER A 24 -12.43 -1.80 13.23
N ASP A 25 -12.81 -1.47 11.98
CA ASP A 25 -12.21 -2.09 10.79
C ASP A 25 -10.92 -1.41 10.34
N ILE A 26 -10.68 -0.17 10.80
CA ILE A 26 -9.52 0.64 10.40
C ILE A 26 -8.21 -0.06 10.72
N LYS A 27 -8.11 -0.70 11.89
CA LYS A 27 -6.87 -1.40 12.27
C LYS A 27 -6.61 -2.58 11.31
N ARG A 28 -7.63 -3.41 11.10
CA ARG A 28 -7.55 -4.59 10.23
C ARG A 28 -7.16 -4.19 8.79
N TYR A 29 -7.76 -3.12 8.27
CA TYR A 29 -7.43 -2.63 6.94
C TYR A 29 -6.00 -2.08 6.85
N ASN A 30 -5.56 -1.31 7.85
CA ASN A 30 -4.18 -0.81 7.87
C ASN A 30 -3.16 -1.95 7.92
N ASP A 31 -3.39 -2.97 8.76
CA ASP A 31 -2.51 -4.14 8.83
C ASP A 31 -2.47 -4.90 7.49
N PHE A 32 -3.61 -4.99 6.80
CA PHE A 32 -3.70 -5.57 5.46
C PHE A 32 -2.89 -4.78 4.43
N LEU A 33 -3.05 -3.45 4.39
CA LEU A 33 -2.28 -2.60 3.48
C LEU A 33 -0.78 -2.62 3.78
N ASP A 34 -0.38 -2.58 5.05
CA ASP A 34 1.02 -2.64 5.49
C ASP A 34 1.67 -3.94 4.97
N THR A 35 0.96 -5.07 5.10
CA THR A 35 1.40 -6.36 4.56
C THR A 35 1.53 -6.33 3.03
N LYS A 36 0.54 -5.76 2.31
CA LYS A 36 0.58 -5.71 0.85
C LYS A 36 1.66 -4.76 0.31
N LEU A 37 1.88 -3.63 0.96
CA LEU A 37 2.97 -2.71 0.64
C LEU A 37 4.33 -3.39 0.85
N HIS A 38 4.48 -4.11 1.95
CA HIS A 38 5.69 -4.89 2.21
C HIS A 38 5.93 -5.95 1.12
N ASP A 39 4.90 -6.68 0.70
CA ASP A 39 5.00 -7.66 -0.40
C ASP A 39 5.50 -7.00 -1.71
N LEU A 40 4.99 -5.81 -2.05
CA LEU A 40 5.44 -5.05 -3.24
C LEU A 40 6.94 -4.73 -3.18
N PHE A 41 7.44 -4.31 -2.02
CA PHE A 41 8.87 -4.00 -1.86
C PHE A 41 9.77 -5.24 -1.81
N ILE A 42 9.27 -6.39 -1.33
CA ILE A 42 10.01 -7.66 -1.44
C ILE A 42 10.30 -7.97 -2.91
N ILE A 43 9.29 -7.87 -3.76
CA ILE A 43 9.43 -8.14 -5.20
C ILE A 43 10.27 -7.05 -5.88
N GLY A 44 10.05 -5.77 -5.55
CA GLY A 44 10.84 -4.66 -6.07
C GLY A 44 12.33 -4.81 -5.76
N ARG A 45 12.69 -5.28 -4.56
CA ARG A 45 14.08 -5.58 -4.22
C ARG A 45 14.67 -6.68 -5.11
N ALA A 46 13.90 -7.72 -5.44
CA ALA A 46 14.37 -8.79 -6.31
C ALA A 46 14.63 -8.27 -7.74
N ALA A 47 13.73 -7.43 -8.27
CA ALA A 47 13.89 -6.79 -9.58
C ALA A 47 15.08 -5.82 -9.61
N ALA A 48 15.24 -4.97 -8.60
CA ALA A 48 16.38 -4.05 -8.49
C ALA A 48 17.72 -4.80 -8.53
N LYS A 49 17.83 -5.89 -7.75
CA LYS A 49 19.02 -6.74 -7.74
C LYS A 49 19.28 -7.41 -9.08
N ALA A 50 18.23 -7.90 -9.76
CA ALA A 50 18.36 -8.47 -11.09
C ALA A 50 18.86 -7.43 -12.12
N ASN A 51 18.53 -6.16 -11.91
CA ASN A 51 19.02 -5.03 -12.70
C ASN A 51 20.37 -4.47 -12.21
N GLY A 52 21.04 -5.12 -11.26
CA GLY A 52 22.34 -4.69 -10.72
C GLY A 52 22.29 -3.41 -9.88
N ARG A 53 21.11 -3.05 -9.34
CA ARG A 53 20.91 -1.86 -8.52
C ARG A 53 20.78 -2.20 -7.03
N ASP A 54 21.40 -1.35 -6.21
CA ASP A 54 21.29 -1.40 -4.74
C ASP A 54 20.16 -0.52 -4.20
N ILE A 55 19.52 0.27 -5.07
CA ILE A 55 18.35 1.09 -4.77
C ILE A 55 17.13 0.55 -5.54
N ILE A 56 15.97 0.53 -4.87
CA ILE A 56 14.68 0.24 -5.51
C ILE A 56 14.20 1.51 -6.21
N GLU A 57 13.89 1.40 -7.49
CA GLU A 57 13.30 2.47 -8.30
C GLU A 57 11.81 2.17 -8.56
N PRO A 58 11.01 3.18 -8.95
CA PRO A 58 9.59 2.95 -9.27
C PRO A 58 9.35 1.86 -10.33
N THR A 59 10.28 1.67 -11.26
CA THR A 59 10.22 0.65 -12.33
C THR A 59 10.41 -0.78 -11.82
N ASP A 60 10.92 -0.97 -10.60
CA ASP A 60 11.03 -2.30 -9.98
C ASP A 60 9.74 -2.76 -9.32
N LEU A 61 8.89 -1.81 -8.91
CA LEU A 61 7.67 -2.13 -8.22
C LEU A 61 6.71 -2.82 -9.21
N PRO A 62 6.08 -3.94 -8.82
CA PRO A 62 5.18 -4.67 -9.70
C PRO A 62 3.80 -4.00 -9.79
N ILE A 63 3.77 -2.72 -10.20
CA ILE A 63 2.56 -1.94 -10.38
C ILE A 63 1.99 -2.25 -11.77
N THR A 64 0.88 -2.98 -11.78
CA THR A 64 0.17 -3.30 -13.01
C THR A 64 -0.60 -2.08 -13.54
N LYS A 65 -0.98 -2.09 -14.81
CA LYS A 65 -1.74 -1.00 -15.45
C LYS A 65 -3.08 -0.67 -14.76
N GLY A 66 -3.68 -1.63 -14.06
CA GLY A 66 -4.99 -1.46 -13.42
C GLY A 66 -4.92 -1.04 -11.94
N LEU A 67 -3.73 -1.07 -11.34
CA LEU A 67 -3.49 -0.51 -10.01
C LEU A 67 -3.16 0.97 -10.17
#